data_AF-A0A4Y3RCJ2-F1
#
_entry.id   AF-A0A4Y3RCJ2-F1
#
_cell.length_a   1.000
_cell.length_b   1.000
_cell.length_c   1.000
_cell.angle_alpha   90.00
_cell.angle_beta   90.00
_cell.angle_gamma   90.00
#
_symmetry.space_group_name_H-M   'P 1'
#
loop_
_entity.id
_entity.type
_entity.pdbx_description
1 polymer ?
#
loop_
_entity_poly.entity_id
_entity_poly.type
_entity_poly.pdbx_seq_one_letter_code
_entity_poly.pdbx_strand_id
1 'polypeptide(L)'
;MGIAFSADGVRHSPTSTFTREPTLPIRIRPTALLLSAVLGVGGLTGCSAALDLLKDCEGTEGRVKELESLAILDSRPVGATSPVHYENVDAGCWADSGDVMVYADRTYAFPGTRAEVLRHYRTAAERDGWKAPSNPTPPPPGKPEGLCFSRTEGGESAQLDVYFLTAENLSFEEHEPGPELTSGSAYRLSVTSGGVCDG
;
A
#
# COMPACT_ATOMS: atom_id res chain seq x y z
N MET A 1 -10.91 13.96 49.50
CA MET A 1 -9.92 14.76 50.29
C MET A 1 -8.59 14.58 49.60
N GLY A 2 -7.87 15.56 49.07
CA GLY A 2 -7.98 17.00 48.99
C GLY A 2 -6.74 17.48 48.21
N ILE A 3 -6.98 18.37 47.25
CA ILE A 3 -6.04 19.30 46.59
C ILE A 3 -4.94 19.89 47.48
N ALA A 4 -3.75 20.14 46.90
CA ALA A 4 -2.98 21.37 47.15
C ALA A 4 -1.85 21.55 46.11
N PHE A 5 -2.14 22.38 45.10
CA PHE A 5 -1.17 23.24 44.42
C PHE A 5 -0.88 24.46 45.32
N SER A 6 0.36 24.95 45.33
CA SER A 6 0.75 26.31 45.74
C SER A 6 2.24 26.51 45.44
N ALA A 7 2.79 27.67 45.09
CA ALA A 7 2.32 28.96 44.54
C ALA A 7 3.59 29.85 44.38
N ASP A 8 3.37 31.05 43.86
CA ASP A 8 4.21 32.26 43.83
C ASP A 8 5.03 32.53 42.55
N GLY A 9 4.94 33.70 41.92
CA GLY A 9 4.25 34.95 42.29
C GLY A 9 4.06 35.87 41.08
N VAL A 10 2.91 36.54 40.99
CA VAL A 10 2.65 37.96 41.34
C VAL A 10 3.09 38.94 40.22
N ARG A 11 2.18 39.37 39.33
CA ARG A 11 1.21 40.50 39.38
C ARG A 11 1.85 41.86 39.06
N HIS A 12 1.29 42.62 38.11
CA HIS A 12 0.63 43.92 38.32
C HIS A 12 0.08 44.48 36.98
N SER A 13 -1.24 44.73 36.94
CA SER A 13 -1.93 45.60 35.99
C SER A 13 -2.02 47.03 36.56
N PRO A 14 -2.39 48.03 35.73
CA PRO A 14 -3.63 48.78 36.02
C PRO A 14 -4.41 49.13 34.73
N THR A 15 -5.73 48.91 34.64
CA THR A 15 -6.90 49.69 35.15
C THR A 15 -7.41 50.76 34.17
N SER A 16 -8.71 50.64 33.91
CA SER A 16 -9.63 51.27 32.96
C SER A 16 -10.02 52.74 33.23
N THR A 17 -10.45 53.50 32.21
CA THR A 17 -11.67 54.38 32.19
C THR A 17 -11.82 55.07 30.81
N PHE A 18 -12.87 54.82 30.03
CA PHE A 18 -14.21 55.47 29.95
C PHE A 18 -14.25 56.86 29.25
N THR A 19 -15.05 56.93 28.17
CA THR A 19 -16.12 57.91 27.82
C THR A 19 -16.03 58.66 26.47
N ARG A 20 -17.19 58.58 25.76
CA ARG A 20 -17.93 59.61 24.99
C ARG A 20 -17.75 59.73 23.45
N GLU A 21 -18.83 59.38 22.74
CA GLU A 21 -19.22 59.92 21.42
C GLU A 21 -19.46 61.45 21.48
N PRO A 22 -19.28 62.18 20.34
CA PRO A 22 -20.44 62.54 19.51
C PRO A 22 -20.17 62.57 17.98
N THR A 23 -21.24 62.89 17.25
CA THR A 23 -21.60 62.56 15.87
C THR A 23 -21.24 63.62 14.79
N LEU A 24 -21.00 63.16 13.55
CA LEU A 24 -21.20 63.80 12.20
C LEU A 24 -20.30 65.00 11.78
N PRO A 25 -20.30 65.39 10.47
CA PRO A 25 -19.93 64.68 9.22
C PRO A 25 -18.79 65.45 8.50
N ILE A 26 -18.31 65.02 7.30
CA ILE A 26 -18.01 65.89 6.12
C ILE A 26 -17.38 65.07 4.97
N ARG A 27 -17.93 65.29 3.76
CA ARG A 27 -17.58 64.77 2.42
C ARG A 27 -16.23 65.29 1.90
N ILE A 28 -15.83 64.77 0.71
CA ILE A 28 -14.93 65.31 -0.37
C ILE A 28 -13.62 64.51 -0.45
N ARG A 29 -13.13 63.92 -1.56
CA ARG A 29 -13.49 63.82 -3.00
C ARG A 29 -12.70 62.62 -3.60
N PRO A 30 -13.03 62.16 -4.83
CA PRO A 30 -12.44 60.98 -5.43
C PRO A 30 -11.12 61.32 -6.13
N THR A 31 -10.06 60.58 -5.84
CA THR A 31 -8.83 60.59 -6.64
C THR A 31 -8.67 59.21 -7.25
N ALA A 32 -8.92 59.16 -8.56
CA ALA A 32 -8.71 57.99 -9.39
C ALA A 32 -7.26 57.52 -9.27
N LEU A 33 -7.07 56.28 -8.85
CA LEU A 33 -5.80 55.57 -8.89
C LEU A 33 -5.98 54.42 -9.89
N LEU A 34 -5.62 54.70 -11.15
CA LEU A 34 -5.49 53.67 -12.18
C LEU A 34 -4.26 52.82 -11.85
N LEU A 35 -4.48 51.69 -11.18
CA LEU A 35 -3.50 50.63 -11.00
C LEU A 35 -3.68 49.62 -12.12
N SER A 36 -2.93 49.79 -13.21
CA SER A 36 -2.80 48.80 -14.26
C SER A 36 -1.98 47.62 -13.76
N ALA A 37 -2.65 46.62 -13.17
CA ALA A 37 -2.04 45.32 -12.89
C ALA A 37 -2.04 44.49 -14.18
N VAL A 38 -0.91 44.48 -14.89
CA VAL A 38 -0.65 43.48 -15.92
C VAL A 38 -0.37 42.17 -15.20
N LEU A 39 -1.42 41.37 -14.98
CA LEU A 39 -1.28 39.98 -14.58
C LEU A 39 -0.76 39.20 -15.78
N GLY A 40 0.52 38.85 -15.74
CA GLY A 40 1.10 37.90 -16.68
C GLY A 40 0.29 36.61 -16.66
N VAL A 41 -0.22 36.21 -17.83
CA VAL A 41 -0.81 34.90 -18.06
C VAL A 41 0.34 33.89 -18.05
N GLY A 42 0.82 33.55 -16.85
CA GLY A 42 1.70 32.42 -16.63
C GLY A 42 0.87 31.15 -16.75
N GLY A 43 1.15 30.35 -17.79
CA GLY A 43 0.38 29.15 -18.12
C GLY A 43 0.25 28.20 -16.93
N LEU A 44 -1.00 27.91 -16.58
CA LEU A 44 -1.41 26.82 -15.69
C LEU A 44 -1.05 25.47 -16.34
N THR A 45 0.22 25.10 -16.31
CA THR A 45 0.66 23.73 -16.64
C THR A 45 0.96 22.91 -15.37
N GLY A 46 0.68 23.48 -14.19
CA GLY A 46 1.07 22.92 -12.88
C GLY A 46 0.07 21.98 -12.21
N CYS A 47 -1.09 21.68 -12.80
CA CYS A 47 -2.08 20.81 -12.14
C CYS A 47 -1.89 19.31 -12.41
N SER A 48 -1.15 18.91 -13.44
CA SER A 48 -0.99 17.48 -13.76
C SER A 48 -0.07 16.75 -12.77
N ALA A 49 1.00 17.40 -12.31
CA ALA A 49 1.93 16.81 -11.35
C ALA A 49 1.35 16.64 -9.94
N ALA A 50 0.31 17.40 -9.60
CA ALA A 50 -0.42 17.22 -8.34
C ALA A 50 -1.40 16.04 -8.38
N LEU A 51 -1.87 15.64 -9.58
CA LEU A 51 -2.78 14.51 -9.74
C LEU A 51 -2.08 13.16 -9.66
N ASP A 52 -0.81 13.08 -10.09
CA ASP A 52 -0.01 11.85 -9.94
C ASP A 52 0.24 11.47 -8.47
N LEU A 53 0.21 12.44 -7.55
CA LEU A 53 0.30 12.20 -6.10
C LEU A 53 -1.03 11.76 -5.46
N LEU A 54 -2.12 11.75 -6.22
CA LEU A 54 -3.47 11.39 -5.77
C LEU A 54 -3.95 10.07 -6.38
N LYS A 55 -3.06 9.29 -7.02
CA LYS A 55 -3.44 7.95 -7.49
C LYS A 55 -3.84 7.11 -6.27
N ASP A 56 -5.08 6.67 -6.28
CA ASP A 56 -5.68 5.85 -5.24
C ASP A 56 -6.22 4.56 -5.86
N CYS A 57 -6.89 3.76 -5.04
CA CYS A 57 -7.44 2.47 -5.45
C CYS A 57 -8.80 2.57 -6.17
N GLU A 58 -9.32 3.78 -6.44
CA GLU A 58 -10.62 3.94 -7.09
C GLU A 58 -10.61 3.32 -8.49
N GLY A 59 -11.60 2.46 -8.77
CA GLY A 59 -11.75 1.79 -10.06
C GLY A 59 -10.91 0.52 -10.23
N THR A 60 -10.17 0.09 -9.20
CA THR A 60 -9.36 -1.16 -9.25
C THR A 60 -10.16 -2.42 -8.93
N GLU A 61 -11.43 -2.32 -8.53
CA GLU A 61 -12.22 -3.44 -8.01
C GLU A 61 -12.39 -4.57 -9.03
N GLY A 62 -12.44 -4.23 -10.32
CA GLY A 62 -12.46 -5.22 -11.40
C GLY A 62 -11.18 -6.03 -11.45
N ARG A 63 -10.03 -5.35 -11.36
CA ARG A 63 -8.71 -5.98 -11.38
C ARG A 63 -8.44 -6.79 -10.11
N VAL A 64 -8.89 -6.32 -8.94
CA VAL A 64 -8.82 -7.07 -7.67
C VAL A 64 -9.53 -8.40 -7.83
N LYS A 65 -10.79 -8.38 -8.29
CA LYS A 65 -11.59 -9.61 -8.51
C LYS A 65 -10.97 -10.54 -9.55
N GLU A 66 -10.38 -9.97 -10.59
CA GLU A 66 -9.68 -10.76 -11.59
C GLU A 66 -8.50 -11.52 -10.95
N LEU A 67 -7.61 -10.82 -10.23
CA LEU A 67 -6.47 -11.45 -9.57
C LEU A 67 -6.90 -12.47 -8.51
N GLU A 68 -7.92 -12.14 -7.70
CA GLU A 68 -8.50 -13.02 -6.70
C GLU A 68 -9.01 -14.34 -7.30
N SER A 69 -9.53 -14.29 -8.53
CA SER A 69 -10.11 -15.44 -9.23
C SER A 69 -9.08 -16.35 -9.93
N LEU A 70 -7.79 -16.01 -9.88
CA LEU A 70 -6.76 -16.77 -10.57
C LEU A 70 -6.62 -18.19 -10.00
N ALA A 71 -6.82 -19.19 -10.86
CA ALA A 71 -6.78 -20.60 -10.47
C ALA A 71 -5.43 -21.05 -9.87
N ILE A 72 -4.34 -20.34 -10.17
CA ILE A 72 -3.02 -20.63 -9.59
C ILE A 72 -3.01 -20.47 -8.07
N LEU A 73 -3.84 -19.57 -7.51
CA LEU A 73 -3.98 -19.36 -6.07
C LEU A 73 -4.52 -20.62 -5.37
N ASP A 74 -5.41 -21.37 -6.01
CA ASP A 74 -5.94 -22.62 -5.47
C ASP A 74 -5.07 -23.85 -5.78
N SER A 75 -4.08 -23.71 -6.67
CA SER A 75 -3.19 -24.79 -7.09
C SER A 75 -2.15 -25.11 -6.01
N ARG A 76 -2.51 -25.93 -5.03
CA ARG A 76 -1.60 -26.35 -3.94
C ARG A 76 -1.09 -27.80 -4.07
N PRO A 77 0.10 -28.14 -3.53
CA PRO A 77 0.54 -29.52 -3.39
C PRO A 77 -0.46 -30.34 -2.56
N VAL A 78 -0.58 -31.63 -2.87
CA VAL A 78 -1.45 -32.55 -2.11
C VAL A 78 -0.99 -32.60 -0.65
N GLY A 79 -1.92 -32.36 0.27
CA GLY A 79 -1.64 -32.32 1.71
C GLY A 79 -1.32 -30.91 2.25
N ALA A 80 -1.24 -29.90 1.39
CA ALA A 80 -1.22 -28.50 1.84
C ALA A 80 -2.62 -28.08 2.31
N THR A 81 -2.66 -27.32 3.40
CA THR A 81 -3.87 -26.83 4.05
C THR A 81 -3.83 -25.31 4.19
N SER A 82 -4.99 -24.67 4.19
CA SER A 82 -5.10 -23.25 4.54
C SER A 82 -5.01 -23.10 6.07
N PRO A 83 -4.04 -22.34 6.60
CA PRO A 83 -3.95 -22.00 8.02
C PRO A 83 -5.17 -21.24 8.53
N VAL A 84 -5.36 -21.25 9.84
CA VAL A 84 -6.41 -20.44 10.47
C VAL A 84 -6.12 -18.96 10.21
N HIS A 85 -7.15 -18.17 9.90
CA HIS A 85 -7.07 -16.77 9.46
C HIS A 85 -6.56 -16.54 8.02
N TYR A 86 -6.22 -17.61 7.29
CA TYR A 86 -5.78 -17.56 5.90
C TYR A 86 -6.62 -18.48 4.99
N GLU A 87 -7.87 -18.75 5.38
CA GLU A 87 -8.78 -19.65 4.67
C GLU A 87 -9.29 -19.09 3.35
N ASN A 88 -9.24 -17.78 3.17
CA ASN A 88 -9.62 -17.08 1.95
C ASN A 88 -8.40 -16.53 1.18
N VAL A 89 -8.62 -16.12 -0.07
CA VAL A 89 -7.66 -15.26 -0.78
C VAL A 89 -7.71 -13.89 -0.12
N ASP A 90 -6.56 -13.32 0.20
CA ASP A 90 -6.45 -11.92 0.63
C ASP A 90 -6.15 -11.08 -0.61
N ALA A 91 -7.11 -10.29 -1.06
CA ALA A 91 -6.98 -9.50 -2.27
C ALA A 91 -7.38 -8.05 -2.00
N GLY A 92 -6.63 -7.13 -2.60
CA GLY A 92 -6.83 -5.72 -2.35
C GLY A 92 -6.01 -4.83 -3.24
N CYS A 93 -5.96 -3.57 -2.86
CA CYS A 93 -5.16 -2.56 -3.51
C CYS A 93 -4.48 -1.72 -2.42
N TRP A 94 -3.22 -1.39 -2.67
CA TRP A 94 -2.43 -0.47 -1.86
C TRP A 94 -1.88 0.62 -2.77
N ALA A 95 -1.97 1.84 -2.27
CA ALA A 95 -1.55 3.05 -2.96
C ALA A 95 -0.57 3.79 -2.05
N ASP A 96 0.63 3.24 -1.91
CA ASP A 96 1.69 3.85 -1.12
C ASP A 96 2.64 4.62 -2.05
N SER A 97 2.98 5.85 -1.67
CA SER A 97 3.97 6.69 -2.37
C SER A 97 3.64 7.09 -3.82
N GLY A 98 2.38 6.94 -4.26
CA GLY A 98 1.90 7.39 -5.57
C GLY A 98 1.83 6.29 -6.64
N ASP A 99 2.27 5.07 -6.32
CA ASP A 99 2.06 3.90 -7.17
C ASP A 99 0.89 3.08 -6.63
N VAL A 100 -0.03 2.71 -7.52
CA VAL A 100 -1.21 1.88 -7.21
C VAL A 100 -0.90 0.45 -7.62
N MET A 101 -1.00 -0.45 -6.66
CA MET A 101 -0.72 -1.86 -6.87
C MET A 101 -1.90 -2.68 -6.37
N VAL A 102 -2.44 -3.52 -7.25
CA VAL A 102 -3.47 -4.50 -6.91
C VAL A 102 -2.79 -5.83 -6.61
N TYR A 103 -3.28 -6.56 -5.62
CA TYR A 103 -2.71 -7.84 -5.22
C TYR A 103 -3.78 -8.90 -4.92
N ALA A 104 -3.36 -10.15 -4.98
CA ALA A 104 -4.11 -11.30 -4.48
C ALA A 104 -3.12 -12.35 -3.93
N ASP A 105 -3.29 -12.67 -2.65
CA ASP A 105 -2.39 -13.50 -1.87
C ASP A 105 -3.10 -14.75 -1.36
N ARG A 106 -2.37 -15.86 -1.34
CA ARG A 106 -2.86 -17.13 -0.79
C ARG A 106 -1.78 -17.80 0.05
N THR A 107 -2.12 -18.12 1.29
CA THR A 107 -1.20 -18.75 2.24
C THR A 107 -1.56 -20.21 2.48
N TYR A 108 -0.54 -21.05 2.52
CA TYR A 108 -0.69 -22.48 2.83
C TYR A 108 0.36 -22.92 3.85
N ALA A 109 -0.03 -23.86 4.70
CA ALA A 109 0.89 -24.70 5.46
C ALA A 109 1.00 -26.06 4.77
N PHE A 110 2.23 -26.57 4.62
CA PHE A 110 2.48 -27.84 3.96
C PHE A 110 3.53 -28.66 4.70
N PRO A 111 3.20 -29.87 5.19
CA PRO A 111 4.12 -30.67 6.00
C PRO A 111 5.26 -31.32 5.19
N GLY A 112 5.26 -31.18 3.86
CA GLY A 112 6.35 -31.65 3.01
C GLY A 112 7.51 -30.66 2.91
N THR A 113 8.28 -30.78 1.84
CA THR A 113 9.53 -30.03 1.66
C THR A 113 9.34 -28.77 0.81
N ARG A 114 10.22 -27.78 1.01
CA ARG A 114 10.30 -26.58 0.15
C ARG A 114 10.50 -26.95 -1.32
N ALA A 115 11.34 -27.93 -1.61
CA ALA A 115 11.59 -28.39 -2.98
C ALA A 115 10.34 -28.94 -3.67
N GLU A 116 9.43 -29.58 -2.93
CA GLU A 116 8.15 -30.05 -3.45
C GLU A 116 7.22 -28.89 -3.81
N VAL A 117 7.15 -27.86 -2.97
CA VAL A 117 6.40 -26.63 -3.25
C VAL A 117 6.93 -25.96 -4.51
N LEU A 118 8.25 -25.74 -4.59
CA LEU A 118 8.87 -25.08 -5.74
C LEU A 118 8.67 -25.89 -7.03
N ARG A 119 8.80 -27.22 -6.97
CA ARG A 119 8.55 -28.10 -8.12
C ARG A 119 7.09 -28.03 -8.58
N HIS A 120 6.14 -28.06 -7.63
CA HIS A 120 4.72 -27.95 -7.92
C HIS A 120 4.40 -26.65 -8.67
N TYR A 121 4.88 -25.50 -8.17
CA TYR A 121 4.57 -24.22 -8.79
C TYR A 121 5.28 -23.98 -10.12
N ARG A 122 6.48 -24.50 -10.34
CA ARG A 122 7.09 -24.47 -11.70
C ARG A 122 6.16 -25.12 -12.72
N THR A 123 5.63 -26.31 -12.41
CA THR A 123 4.72 -27.03 -13.32
C THR A 123 3.34 -26.36 -13.41
N ALA A 124 2.78 -25.89 -12.29
CA ALA A 124 1.46 -25.26 -12.28
C ALA A 124 1.45 -23.92 -13.01
N ALA A 125 2.45 -23.07 -12.75
CA ALA A 125 2.60 -21.77 -13.37
C ALA A 125 2.81 -21.91 -14.89
N GLU A 126 3.68 -22.82 -15.34
CA GLU A 126 3.90 -23.07 -16.77
C GLU A 126 2.62 -23.53 -17.48
N ARG A 127 1.85 -24.43 -16.87
CA ARG A 127 0.57 -24.91 -17.41
C ARG A 127 -0.47 -23.79 -17.51
N ASP A 128 -0.46 -22.87 -16.56
CA ASP A 128 -1.34 -21.70 -16.52
C ASP A 128 -0.77 -20.50 -17.31
N GLY A 129 0.27 -20.72 -18.12
CA GLY A 129 0.79 -19.73 -19.07
C GLY A 129 1.79 -18.71 -18.48
N TRP A 130 2.09 -18.79 -17.19
CA TRP A 130 3.11 -17.96 -16.55
C TRP A 130 4.52 -18.33 -17.03
N LYS A 131 5.42 -17.35 -17.03
CA LYS A 131 6.79 -17.47 -17.56
C LYS A 131 7.81 -17.17 -16.48
N ALA A 132 8.77 -18.07 -16.28
CA ALA A 132 9.93 -17.83 -15.44
C ALA A 132 10.91 -16.86 -16.14
N PRO A 133 11.72 -16.10 -15.39
CA PRO A 133 12.79 -15.30 -15.99
C PRO A 133 13.78 -16.21 -16.74
N SER A 134 14.28 -15.74 -17.88
CA SER A 134 15.20 -16.53 -18.73
C SER A 134 16.57 -16.75 -18.08
N ASN A 135 17.01 -15.80 -17.25
CA ASN A 135 18.20 -15.89 -16.42
C ASN A 135 17.73 -15.60 -15.00
N PRO A 136 17.56 -16.60 -14.12
CA PRO A 136 17.14 -16.31 -12.74
C PRO A 136 18.32 -15.84 -11.90
N THR A 137 18.18 -14.70 -11.22
CA THR A 137 19.17 -14.25 -10.22
C THR A 137 19.04 -15.11 -8.96
N PRO A 138 20.16 -15.63 -8.40
CA PRO A 138 20.13 -16.32 -7.12
C PRO A 138 19.61 -15.39 -6.01
N PRO A 139 18.87 -15.92 -5.02
CA PRO A 139 18.43 -15.10 -3.89
C PRO A 139 19.65 -14.53 -3.14
N PRO A 140 19.57 -13.30 -2.60
CA PRO A 140 20.62 -12.74 -1.77
C PRO A 140 20.97 -13.65 -0.58
N PRO A 141 22.21 -13.62 -0.07
CA PRO A 141 22.60 -14.39 1.10
C PRO A 141 21.64 -14.15 2.28
N GLY A 142 21.11 -15.23 2.85
CA GLY A 142 20.19 -15.18 3.99
C GLY A 142 18.71 -15.01 3.63
N LYS A 143 18.36 -14.81 2.35
CA LYS A 143 16.96 -14.87 1.90
C LYS A 143 16.59 -16.32 1.50
N PRO A 144 15.39 -16.80 1.85
CA PRO A 144 14.93 -18.12 1.42
C PRO A 144 14.76 -18.18 -0.11
N GLU A 145 14.99 -19.35 -0.70
CA GLU A 145 14.70 -19.60 -2.12
C GLU A 145 13.20 -19.39 -2.39
N GLY A 146 12.88 -18.72 -3.51
CA GLY A 146 11.52 -18.50 -3.98
C GLY A 146 11.46 -18.63 -5.50
N LEU A 147 10.26 -18.44 -6.06
CA LEU A 147 10.03 -18.36 -7.49
C LEU A 147 9.36 -17.04 -7.82
N CYS A 148 9.69 -16.51 -8.99
CA CYS A 148 8.97 -15.43 -9.61
C CYS A 148 8.57 -15.87 -11.02
N PHE A 149 7.33 -15.60 -11.41
CA PHE A 149 6.84 -15.75 -12.78
C PHE A 149 6.10 -14.49 -13.23
N SER A 150 6.11 -14.21 -14.53
CA SER A 150 5.31 -13.14 -15.12
C SER A 150 4.29 -13.69 -16.10
N ARG A 151 3.15 -13.01 -16.22
CA ARG A 151 2.12 -13.27 -17.24
C ARG A 151 1.63 -11.94 -17.76
N THR A 152 1.40 -11.87 -19.08
CA THR A 152 0.76 -10.72 -19.72
C THR A 152 -0.40 -11.22 -20.56
N GLU A 153 -1.60 -10.71 -20.30
CA GLU A 153 -2.82 -11.04 -21.02
C GLU A 153 -3.68 -9.79 -21.18
N GLY A 154 -4.31 -9.61 -22.34
CA GLY A 154 -5.14 -8.42 -22.59
C GLY A 154 -4.39 -7.08 -22.57
N GLY A 155 -3.05 -7.09 -22.54
CA GLY A 155 -2.21 -5.91 -22.36
C GLY A 155 -1.89 -5.58 -20.89
N GLU A 156 -2.43 -6.34 -19.94
CA GLU A 156 -2.17 -6.19 -18.52
C GLU A 156 -1.13 -7.23 -18.08
N SER A 157 -0.17 -6.80 -17.25
CA SER A 157 0.87 -7.68 -16.73
C SER A 157 0.62 -8.00 -15.25
N ALA A 158 0.99 -9.20 -14.86
CA ALA A 158 0.99 -9.64 -13.48
C ALA A 158 2.28 -10.40 -13.17
N GLN A 159 2.73 -10.27 -11.93
CA GLN A 159 3.80 -11.04 -11.35
C GLN A 159 3.22 -12.04 -10.34
N LEU A 160 3.75 -13.26 -10.32
CA LEU A 160 3.46 -14.29 -9.33
C LEU A 160 4.74 -14.62 -8.59
N ASP A 161 4.75 -14.36 -7.29
CA ASP A 161 5.80 -14.78 -6.37
C ASP A 161 5.36 -16.00 -5.56
N VAL A 162 6.26 -16.94 -5.36
CA VAL A 162 6.10 -18.07 -4.44
C VAL A 162 7.25 -18.05 -3.46
N TYR A 163 6.97 -17.78 -2.19
CA TYR A 163 8.00 -17.64 -1.16
C TYR A 163 7.60 -18.29 0.16
N PHE A 164 8.61 -18.66 0.94
CA PHE A 164 8.40 -19.27 2.27
C PHE A 164 8.33 -18.19 3.33
N LEU A 165 7.34 -18.30 4.21
CA LEU A 165 7.12 -17.33 5.27
C LEU A 165 8.21 -17.44 6.33
N THR A 166 8.77 -16.29 6.71
CA THR A 166 9.73 -16.15 7.80
C THR A 166 9.09 -15.44 8.99
N ALA A 167 9.75 -15.47 10.16
CA ALA A 167 9.30 -14.71 11.32
C ALA A 167 9.20 -13.20 11.04
N GLU A 168 10.07 -12.66 10.18
CA GLU A 168 10.01 -11.26 9.74
C GLU A 168 8.72 -11.01 8.96
N ASN A 169 8.40 -11.85 7.97
CA ASN A 169 7.15 -11.71 7.20
C ASN A 169 5.92 -11.74 8.11
N LEU A 170 5.88 -12.70 9.04
CA LEU A 170 4.76 -12.88 9.96
C LEU A 170 4.62 -11.74 10.98
N SER A 171 5.66 -10.93 11.20
CA SER A 171 5.61 -9.80 12.14
C SER A 171 4.80 -8.60 11.63
N PHE A 172 4.51 -8.56 10.33
CA PHE A 172 3.69 -7.52 9.68
C PHE A 172 2.21 -7.92 9.55
N GLU A 173 1.86 -9.15 9.94
CA GLU A 173 0.49 -9.65 9.85
C GLU A 173 -0.35 -9.07 10.99
N GLU A 174 -1.63 -8.78 10.72
CA GLU A 174 -2.55 -8.23 11.73
C GLU A 174 -2.90 -9.26 12.82
N HIS A 175 -2.74 -10.55 12.52
CA HIS A 175 -3.11 -11.66 13.38
C HIS A 175 -1.88 -12.41 13.89
N GLU A 176 -1.95 -12.91 15.13
CA GLU A 176 -0.90 -13.79 15.63
C GLU A 176 -0.84 -15.08 14.80
N PRO A 177 0.33 -15.45 14.25
CA PRO A 177 0.44 -16.60 13.37
C PRO A 177 0.24 -17.90 14.15
N GLY A 178 -0.62 -18.77 13.62
CA GLY A 178 -0.85 -20.10 14.18
C GLY A 178 0.42 -20.98 14.20
N PRO A 179 0.41 -22.09 14.97
CA PRO A 179 1.52 -23.04 15.05
C PRO A 179 1.92 -23.61 13.69
N GLU A 180 0.97 -23.73 12.76
CA GLU A 180 1.20 -24.19 11.40
C GLU A 180 2.12 -23.25 10.60
N LEU A 181 2.04 -21.93 10.85
CA LEU A 181 2.86 -20.92 10.19
C LEU A 181 4.25 -20.80 10.81
N THR A 182 4.32 -20.88 12.13
CA THR A 182 5.58 -20.72 12.88
C THR A 182 6.49 -21.95 12.83
N SER A 183 5.98 -23.10 12.37
CA SER A 183 6.77 -24.32 12.14
C SER A 183 7.80 -24.23 11.00
N GLY A 184 7.77 -23.16 10.20
CA GLY A 184 8.65 -22.97 9.03
C GLY A 184 8.20 -23.73 7.77
N SER A 185 7.00 -24.33 7.83
CA SER A 185 6.39 -25.14 6.77
C SER A 185 5.38 -24.37 5.90
N ALA A 186 5.26 -23.07 6.12
CA ALA A 186 4.31 -22.22 5.43
C ALA A 186 4.94 -21.47 4.25
N TYR A 187 4.14 -21.26 3.23
CA TYR A 187 4.49 -20.50 2.04
C TYR A 187 3.30 -19.67 1.57
N ARG A 188 3.60 -18.59 0.85
CA ARG A 188 2.61 -17.70 0.25
C ARG A 188 2.83 -17.60 -1.24
N LEU A 189 1.72 -17.59 -1.97
CA LEU A 189 1.67 -17.08 -3.33
C LEU A 189 1.22 -15.64 -3.23
N SER A 190 1.90 -14.75 -3.94
CA SER A 190 1.48 -13.37 -4.09
C SER A 190 1.40 -13.05 -5.57
N VAL A 191 0.22 -12.61 -6.01
CA VAL A 191 0.04 -12.10 -7.37
C VAL A 191 -0.14 -10.60 -7.28
N THR A 192 0.67 -9.84 -8.01
CA THR A 192 0.58 -8.38 -8.06
C THR A 192 0.35 -7.87 -9.48
N SER A 193 -0.33 -6.74 -9.61
CA SER A 193 -0.48 -6.03 -10.88
C SER A 193 0.82 -5.31 -11.24
N GLY A 194 1.36 -5.59 -12.42
CA GLY A 194 2.69 -5.09 -12.79
C GLY A 194 3.81 -5.90 -12.13
N GLY A 195 5.04 -5.40 -12.24
CA GLY A 195 6.24 -6.15 -11.87
C GLY A 195 6.74 -7.06 -12.98
N VAL A 196 8.06 -7.21 -13.07
CA VAL A 196 8.72 -8.23 -13.86
C VAL A 196 9.72 -8.93 -12.97
N CYS A 197 9.82 -10.25 -13.14
CA CYS A 197 10.83 -11.03 -12.47
C CYS A 197 12.21 -10.58 -12.96
N ASP A 198 12.93 -9.87 -12.11
CA ASP A 198 14.31 -9.52 -12.38
C ASP A 198 15.16 -10.79 -12.41
N GLY A 199 16.04 -10.82 -13.41
CA GLY A 199 16.92 -11.94 -13.71
C GLY A 199 18.36 -11.67 -13.36
#